data_AF-A0AA39Q1T8-F1
#
_entry.id   AF-A0AA39Q1T8-F1
#
_cell.length_a   1.000
_cell.length_b   1.000
_cell.length_c   1.000
_cell.angle_alpha   90.00
_cell.angle_beta   90.00
_cell.angle_gamma   90.00
#
_symmetry.space_group_name_H-M   'P 1'
#
loop_
_entity.id
_entity.type
_entity.pdbx_description
1 polymer ?
#
loop_
_entity_poly.entity_id
_entity_poly.type
_entity_poly.pdbx_seq_one_letter_code
_entity_poly.pdbx_strand_id
1 'polypeptide(L)'
;FSSEHPLHGSHHVHVCPPEKRKVPNFVGRMLPHVDKGDREYYCLVMLVLFRPWRSGVDLKGGADILWDTEFDAYPFTEDNRRVMANFNLRYECLDAQDDFRA
;
A
#
# COMPACT_ATOMS: atom_id res chain seq x y z
N PHE A 1 11.74 -24.02 3.70
CA PHE A 1 13.10 -24.00 3.11
C PHE A 1 13.43 -25.38 2.55
N SER A 2 14.49 -25.54 1.73
CA SER A 2 15.01 -26.87 1.37
C SER A 2 15.54 -27.60 2.60
N SER A 3 15.66 -28.94 2.53
CA SER A 3 16.13 -29.78 3.64
C SER A 3 17.53 -29.44 4.13
N GLU A 4 18.35 -28.80 3.29
CA GLU A 4 19.72 -28.38 3.63
C GLU A 4 19.79 -27.05 4.39
N HIS A 5 18.68 -26.30 4.47
CA HIS A 5 18.70 -24.99 5.10
C HIS A 5 18.58 -25.11 6.64
N PRO A 6 19.40 -24.40 7.44
CA PRO A 6 19.39 -24.50 8.92
C PRO A 6 18.03 -24.27 9.58
N LEU A 7 17.18 -23.48 8.94
CA LEU A 7 15.83 -23.15 9.43
C LEU A 7 14.71 -24.07 8.86
N HIS A 8 15.05 -25.14 8.13
CA HIS A 8 14.07 -26.03 7.48
C HIS A 8 13.02 -26.59 8.47
N GLY A 9 13.47 -27.02 9.66
CA GLY A 9 12.59 -27.62 10.67
C GLY A 9 11.82 -26.62 11.54
N SER A 10 12.17 -25.33 11.51
CA SER A 10 11.59 -24.31 12.41
C SER A 10 10.80 -23.22 11.68
N HIS A 11 11.10 -22.95 10.41
CA HIS A 11 10.51 -21.86 9.66
C HIS A 11 9.91 -22.37 8.34
N HIS A 12 8.67 -21.99 8.09
CA HIS A 12 7.98 -22.26 6.84
C HIS A 12 7.18 -21.04 6.40
N VAL A 13 6.97 -20.91 5.09
CA VAL A 13 6.08 -19.90 4.52
C VAL A 13 4.77 -20.61 4.17
N HIS A 14 3.67 -20.13 4.73
CA HIS A 14 2.35 -20.64 4.41
C HIS A 14 1.64 -19.65 3.48
N VAL A 15 1.38 -20.07 2.24
CA VAL A 15 0.55 -19.30 1.31
C VAL A 15 -0.91 -19.45 1.74
N CYS A 16 -1.52 -18.37 2.22
CA CYS A 16 -2.92 -18.41 2.62
C CYS A 16 -3.82 -18.49 1.38
N PRO A 17 -4.82 -19.40 1.36
CA PRO A 17 -5.76 -19.47 0.26
C PRO A 17 -6.65 -18.21 0.22
N PRO A 18 -7.26 -17.88 -0.94
CA PRO A 18 -8.02 -16.64 -1.10
C PRO A 18 -9.09 -16.40 -0.04
N GLU A 19 -9.77 -17.45 0.41
CA GLU A 19 -10.87 -17.39 1.40
C GLU A 19 -10.37 -17.05 2.81
N LYS A 20 -9.06 -17.23 3.06
CA LYS A 20 -8.39 -16.90 4.32
C LYS A 20 -7.48 -15.68 4.19
N ARG A 21 -7.61 -14.88 3.12
CA ARG A 21 -6.84 -13.63 2.99
C ARG A 21 -7.17 -12.73 4.17
N LYS A 22 -6.11 -12.23 4.80
CA LYS A 22 -6.22 -11.24 5.86
C LYS A 22 -6.21 -9.85 5.22
N VAL A 23 -7.09 -8.98 5.71
CA VAL A 23 -7.08 -7.56 5.35
C VAL A 23 -6.25 -6.82 6.40
N PRO A 24 -5.17 -6.13 6.01
CA PRO A 24 -4.42 -5.29 6.93
C PRO A 24 -5.34 -4.24 7.58
N ASN A 25 -5.32 -4.15 8.91
CA ASN A 25 -6.01 -3.11 9.65
C ASN A 25 -5.00 -2.05 10.10
N PHE A 26 -5.09 -0.85 9.53
CA PHE A 26 -4.18 0.24 9.86
C PHE A 26 -4.58 0.88 11.19
N VAL A 27 -3.69 0.81 12.18
CA VAL A 27 -3.89 1.42 13.50
C VAL A 27 -3.15 2.76 13.54
N GLY A 28 -3.85 3.85 13.85
CA GLY A 28 -3.27 5.18 13.98
C GLY A 28 -3.93 6.23 13.08
N ARG A 29 -3.13 7.14 12.50
CA ARG A 29 -3.61 8.15 11.54
C ARG A 29 -4.19 7.48 10.30
N MET A 30 -5.18 8.14 9.71
CA MET A 30 -5.78 7.69 8.46
C MET A 30 -4.74 7.77 7.33
N LEU A 31 -4.82 6.81 6.39
CA LEU A 31 -3.98 6.78 5.19
C LEU A 31 -4.17 8.08 4.37
N PRO A 32 -3.16 8.56 3.64
CA PRO A 32 -3.27 9.82 2.90
C PRO A 32 -4.44 9.78 1.90
N HIS A 33 -5.14 10.90 1.79
CA HIS A 33 -6.22 11.09 0.83
C HIS A 33 -5.63 11.28 -0.58
N VAL A 34 -6.27 10.72 -1.61
CA VAL A 34 -5.75 10.79 -2.99
C VAL A 34 -5.81 12.22 -3.56
N ASP A 35 -6.94 12.91 -3.37
CA ASP A 35 -7.17 14.26 -3.92
C ASP A 35 -6.81 15.41 -2.97
N LYS A 36 -6.66 15.15 -1.66
CA LYS A 36 -6.43 16.18 -0.64
C LYS A 36 -5.08 15.96 0.05
N GLY A 37 -4.27 17.02 0.09
CA GLY A 37 -3.00 17.04 0.83
C GLY A 37 -1.76 16.86 -0.05
N ASP A 38 -0.76 16.17 0.49
CA ASP A 38 0.55 16.00 -0.13
C ASP A 38 0.57 14.77 -1.06
N ARG A 39 0.59 15.03 -2.38
CA ARG A 39 0.65 14.02 -3.43
C ARG A 39 1.91 13.15 -3.35
N GLU A 40 3.06 13.74 -3.06
CA GLU A 40 4.32 12.99 -2.93
C GLU A 40 4.24 12.01 -1.76
N TYR A 41 3.64 12.44 -0.65
CA TYR A 41 3.41 11.57 0.49
C TYR A 41 2.41 10.45 0.18
N TYR A 42 1.32 10.74 -0.55
CA TYR A 42 0.39 9.71 -1.03
C TYR A 42 1.11 8.66 -1.88
N CYS A 43 1.86 9.09 -2.89
CA CYS A 43 2.60 8.21 -3.79
C CYS A 43 3.61 7.33 -3.05
N LEU A 44 4.37 7.91 -2.10
CA LEU A 44 5.27 7.17 -1.22
C LEU A 44 4.53 6.08 -0.44
N VAL A 45 3.41 6.40 0.20
CA VAL A 45 2.67 5.43 1.02
C VAL A 45 2.11 4.30 0.16
N MET A 46 1.57 4.60 -1.02
CA MET A 46 1.05 3.56 -1.92
C MET A 46 2.17 2.65 -2.47
N LEU A 47 3.33 3.21 -2.82
CA LEU A 47 4.50 2.41 -3.20
C LEU A 47 4.94 1.49 -2.05
N VAL A 48 5.03 2.00 -0.82
CA VAL A 48 5.39 1.20 0.37
C VAL A 48 4.43 0.03 0.59
N LEU A 49 3.14 0.20 0.31
CA LEU A 49 2.13 -0.83 0.56
C LEU A 49 2.03 -1.88 -0.57
N PHE A 50 2.22 -1.47 -1.83
CA PHE A 50 1.87 -2.30 -2.99
C PHE A 50 3.03 -2.66 -3.91
N ARG A 51 4.20 -2.03 -3.75
CA ARG A 51 5.44 -2.46 -4.40
C ARG A 51 6.19 -3.39 -3.45
N PRO A 52 6.67 -4.57 -3.86
CA PRO A 52 7.56 -5.36 -3.03
C PRO A 52 8.90 -4.63 -2.83
N TRP A 53 9.36 -4.49 -1.59
CA TRP A 53 10.64 -3.85 -1.28
C TRP A 53 11.31 -4.52 -0.07
N ARG A 54 12.63 -4.38 0.01
CA ARG A 54 13.46 -4.76 1.18
C ARG A 54 14.15 -3.54 1.79
N SER A 55 14.34 -2.49 1.00
CA SER A 55 14.96 -1.23 1.39
C SER A 55 14.38 -0.07 0.58
N GLY A 56 14.70 1.18 0.96
CA GLY A 56 14.19 2.36 0.29
C GLY A 56 14.60 2.48 -1.19
N VAL A 57 15.75 1.91 -1.58
CA VAL A 57 16.22 1.95 -2.98
C VAL A 57 15.35 1.09 -3.91
N ASP A 58 14.65 0.10 -3.36
CA ASP A 58 13.72 -0.72 -4.14
C ASP A 58 12.45 0.08 -4.48
N LEU A 59 12.17 1.17 -3.77
CA LEU A 59 10.99 2.02 -3.94
C LEU A 59 11.25 3.23 -4.83
N LYS A 60 12.50 3.71 -4.88
CA LYS A 60 12.88 4.95 -5.58
C LYS A 60 14.32 4.88 -6.07
N GLY A 61 14.52 5.07 -7.37
CA GLY A 61 15.83 4.88 -8.05
C GLY A 61 16.90 5.94 -7.73
N GLY A 62 16.53 7.08 -7.14
CA GLY A 62 17.44 8.18 -6.84
C GLY A 62 16.78 9.27 -5.99
N ALA A 63 17.58 10.07 -5.29
CA ALA A 63 17.06 11.15 -4.43
C ALA A 63 16.40 12.29 -5.23
N ASP A 64 16.80 12.44 -6.49
CA ASP A 64 16.36 13.45 -7.46
C ASP A 64 15.05 13.11 -8.18
N ILE A 65 14.64 11.84 -8.16
CA ILE A 65 13.38 11.39 -8.75
C ILE A 65 12.21 11.85 -7.85
N LEU A 66 11.01 12.10 -8.38
CA LEU A 66 9.82 12.36 -7.56
C LEU A 66 9.07 11.05 -7.25
N TRP A 67 8.39 11.00 -6.10
CA TRP A 67 7.60 9.82 -5.72
C TRP A 67 6.42 9.60 -6.67
N ASP A 68 5.80 10.67 -7.15
CA ASP A 68 4.75 10.62 -8.16
C ASP A 68 5.24 9.98 -9.47
N THR A 69 6.47 10.29 -9.89
CA THR A 69 7.08 9.66 -11.08
C THR A 69 7.28 8.15 -10.91
N GLU A 70 7.79 7.71 -9.77
CA GLU A 70 7.92 6.26 -9.47
C GLU A 70 6.58 5.57 -9.33
N PHE A 71 5.58 6.26 -8.77
CA PHE A 71 4.22 5.75 -8.63
C PHE A 71 3.57 5.53 -9.99
N ASP A 72 3.63 6.52 -10.90
CA ASP A 72 3.05 6.42 -12.24
C ASP A 72 3.76 5.37 -13.11
N ALA A 73 5.07 5.19 -12.92
CA ALA A 73 5.85 4.19 -13.64
C ALA A 73 5.60 2.75 -13.14
N TYR A 74 5.20 2.58 -11.87
CA TYR A 74 5.04 1.25 -11.30
C TYR A 74 3.74 0.57 -11.78
N PRO A 75 3.80 -0.66 -12.33
CA PRO A 75 2.64 -1.34 -12.89
C PRO A 75 1.77 -1.95 -11.79
N PHE A 76 0.99 -1.13 -11.09
CA PHE A 76 0.01 -1.62 -10.11
C PHE A 76 -1.01 -2.56 -10.77
N THR A 77 -1.29 -3.69 -10.13
CA THR A 77 -2.34 -4.61 -10.56
C THR A 77 -3.72 -3.98 -10.36
N GLU A 78 -4.73 -4.52 -11.04
CA GLU A 78 -6.11 -4.05 -10.87
C GLU A 78 -6.61 -4.24 -9.43
N ASP A 79 -6.22 -5.35 -8.79
CA ASP A 79 -6.51 -5.58 -7.38
C ASP A 79 -5.88 -4.51 -6.49
N ASN A 80 -4.63 -4.09 -6.76
CA ASN A 80 -3.98 -3.01 -6.01
C ASN A 80 -4.76 -1.71 -6.15
N ARG A 81 -5.14 -1.34 -7.38
CA ARG A 81 -5.91 -0.11 -7.66
C ARG A 81 -7.27 -0.11 -6.97
N ARG A 82 -7.98 -1.25 -6.99
CA ARG A 82 -9.24 -1.40 -6.25
C ARG A 82 -9.06 -1.20 -4.76
N VAL A 83 -8.00 -1.74 -4.16
CA VAL A 83 -7.71 -1.53 -2.74
C VAL A 83 -7.37 -0.07 -2.44
N MET A 84 -6.58 0.59 -3.29
CA MET A 84 -6.29 2.03 -3.15
C MET A 84 -7.57 2.87 -3.18
N ALA A 85 -8.48 2.59 -4.13
CA ALA A 85 -9.76 3.30 -4.22
C ALA A 85 -10.61 3.11 -2.95
N ASN A 86 -10.60 1.91 -2.36
CA ASN A 86 -11.31 1.65 -1.11
C ASN A 86 -10.75 2.44 0.08
N PHE A 87 -9.46 2.83 0.06
CA PHE A 87 -8.91 3.72 1.07
C PHE A 87 -9.53 5.13 1.00
N ASN A 88 -9.93 5.57 -0.20
CA ASN A 88 -10.59 6.85 -0.42
C ASN A 88 -12.06 6.88 0.02
N LEU A 89 -12.76 5.74 -0.08
CA LEU A 89 -14.19 5.62 0.22
C LEU A 89 -14.57 6.17 1.61
N ARG A 90 -13.70 5.97 2.61
CA ARG A 90 -13.94 6.50 3.96
C ARG A 90 -13.93 8.03 4.00
N TYR A 91 -13.08 8.66 3.20
CA TYR A 91 -13.04 10.12 3.08
C TYR A 91 -14.26 10.66 2.33
N GLU A 92 -14.65 10.02 1.23
CA GLU A 92 -15.87 10.38 0.49
C GLU A 92 -17.11 10.37 1.40
N CYS A 93 -17.20 9.39 2.30
CA CYS A 93 -18.30 9.30 3.27
C CYS A 93 -18.23 10.40 4.36
N LEU A 94 -17.03 10.79 4.80
CA LEU A 94 -16.84 11.86 5.78
C LEU A 94 -17.15 13.22 5.16
N ASP A 95 -16.64 13.48 3.97
CA ASP A 95 -16.88 14.71 3.22
C ASP A 95 -18.39 14.88 2.93
N ALA A 96 -19.07 13.82 2.47
CA ALA A 96 -20.51 13.87 2.22
C ALA A 96 -21.34 14.14 3.48
N GLN A 97 -20.90 13.68 4.65
CA GLN A 97 -21.54 14.00 5.93
C GLN A 97 -21.36 15.47 6.29
N ASP A 98 -20.16 16.01 6.11
CA ASP A 98 -19.85 17.40 6.43
C ASP A 98 -20.59 18.36 5.47
N ASP A 99 -20.65 18.05 4.17
CA ASP A 99 -21.43 18.80 3.18
C ASP A 99 -22.93 18.83 3.50
N PHE A 100 -23.49 17.73 4.04
CA PHE A 100 -24.89 17.70 4.48
C PHE A 100 -25.16 18.55 5.73
N ARG A 101 -24.12 18.87 6.51
CA ARG A 101 -24.22 19.65 7.76
C ARG A 101 -23.92 21.14 7.56
N ALA A 102 -23.50 21.56 6.37
CA ALA A 102 -23.23 22.96 6.00
C ALA A 102 -24.49 23.66 5.48
#